data_AF-X0VCT9-F1
#
_entry.id   AF-X0VCT9-F1
#
_cell.length_a   1.000
_cell.length_b   1.000
_cell.length_c   1.000
_cell.angle_alpha   90.00
_cell.angle_beta   90.00
_cell.angle_gamma   90.00
#
_symmetry.space_group_name_H-M   'P 1'
#
loop_
_entity.id
_entity.type
_entity.pdbx_description
1 polymer ?
#
loop_
_entity_poly.entity_id
_entity_poly.type
_entity_poly.pdbx_seq_one_letter_code
_entity_poly.pdbx_strand_id
1 'polypeptide(L)'
;MVLAQTLKSRLGSLFLSIVIFLNAGISLSRAQEEDPAMGELKLEGKHIQQLVLQSRDGKRERFDKPGESITLPAGEYRLREVHLEGGYVSRIRIVPDDWVTADKDKPAVLKVGAPLKQTVKAQRQRNLLVLNYELLGVGGESYTHRDRSKPSQFTVYKG
;
A
#
# COMPACT_ATOMS: atom_id res chain seq x y z
N MET A 1 -4.11 -1.07 -82.86
CA MET A 1 -2.73 -0.89 -83.37
C MET A 1 -2.21 0.42 -82.78
N VAL A 2 -1.10 0.30 -82.06
CA VAL A 2 -0.46 1.31 -81.20
C VAL A 2 -0.04 2.54 -82.01
N LEU A 3 -0.17 3.76 -81.45
CA LEU A 3 0.99 4.65 -81.27
C LEU A 3 0.65 5.88 -80.41
N ALA A 4 1.40 6.01 -79.33
CA ALA A 4 1.51 7.20 -78.51
C ALA A 4 2.20 8.33 -79.28
N GLN A 5 1.79 9.57 -79.02
CA GLN A 5 2.62 10.75 -79.25
C GLN A 5 2.56 11.66 -78.02
N THR A 6 3.73 11.80 -77.42
CA THR A 6 4.11 12.83 -76.46
C THR A 6 4.42 14.13 -77.21
N LEU A 7 4.07 15.30 -76.66
CA LEU A 7 5.00 16.43 -76.48
C LEU A 7 4.31 17.68 -75.86
N LYS A 8 4.94 18.15 -74.77
CA LYS A 8 5.24 19.55 -74.40
C LYS A 8 4.17 20.63 -74.62
N SER A 9 3.75 21.27 -73.53
CA SER A 9 3.78 22.74 -73.44
C SER A 9 3.74 23.20 -71.98
N ARG A 10 4.66 24.09 -71.64
CA ARG A 10 4.82 24.78 -70.36
C ARG A 10 3.96 26.05 -70.33
N LEU A 11 3.73 26.53 -69.12
CA LEU A 11 3.35 27.89 -68.72
C LEU A 11 1.87 28.29 -68.91
N GLY A 12 1.17 28.26 -67.78
CA GLY A 12 -0.09 28.94 -67.54
C GLY A 12 -0.38 28.89 -66.05
N SER A 13 0.22 29.81 -65.29
CA SER A 13 -0.05 30.03 -63.87
C SER A 13 -1.52 30.41 -63.67
N LEU A 14 -2.16 29.91 -62.61
CA LEU A 14 -2.98 30.71 -61.70
C LEU A 14 -3.41 29.84 -60.50
N PHE A 15 -2.73 30.10 -59.38
CA PHE A 15 -3.19 30.06 -58.00
C PHE A 15 -4.43 29.21 -57.64
N LEU A 16 -4.21 28.11 -56.93
CA LEU A 16 -4.92 27.89 -55.67
C LEU A 16 -4.09 27.05 -54.71
N SER A 17 -3.54 27.73 -53.71
CA SER A 17 -2.80 27.17 -52.59
C SER A 17 -3.70 26.33 -51.70
N ILE A 18 -3.38 25.05 -51.51
CA ILE A 18 -3.75 24.31 -50.29
C ILE A 18 -2.52 23.50 -49.86
N VAL A 19 -1.65 24.16 -49.09
CA VAL A 19 -0.64 23.48 -48.27
C VAL A 19 -1.31 23.25 -46.92
N ILE A 20 -1.88 22.07 -46.70
CA ILE A 20 -2.27 21.66 -45.35
C ILE A 20 -0.99 21.19 -44.66
N PHE A 21 -0.36 22.12 -43.94
CA PHE A 21 0.65 21.78 -42.95
C PHE A 21 0.01 20.90 -41.89
N LEU A 22 0.61 19.72 -41.70
CA LEU A 22 0.44 18.89 -40.51
C LEU A 22 0.61 19.76 -39.26
N ASN A 23 -0.42 19.80 -38.42
CA ASN A 23 -0.24 19.95 -36.98
C ASN A 23 -0.89 18.74 -36.32
N ALA A 24 -0.23 17.59 -36.46
CA ALA A 24 -0.36 16.52 -35.51
C ALA A 24 0.27 17.04 -34.21
N GLY A 25 -0.55 17.70 -33.37
CA GLY A 25 -0.24 17.96 -31.98
C GLY A 25 -0.21 16.63 -31.24
N ILE A 26 0.83 15.84 -31.48
CA ILE A 26 1.21 14.76 -30.57
C ILE A 26 1.72 15.50 -29.33
N SER A 27 0.80 15.81 -28.42
CA SER A 27 1.16 16.07 -27.03
C SER A 27 1.74 14.77 -26.50
N LEU A 28 3.05 14.57 -26.75
CA LEU A 28 3.90 13.77 -25.89
C LEU A 28 3.78 14.40 -24.52
N SER A 29 2.83 13.91 -23.72
CA SER A 29 2.85 14.08 -22.28
C SER A 29 4.12 13.40 -21.82
N ARG A 30 5.21 14.17 -21.81
CA ARG A 30 6.40 13.85 -21.06
C ARG A 30 5.94 13.88 -19.61
N ALA A 31 5.47 12.74 -19.12
CA ALA A 31 5.36 12.50 -17.70
C ALA A 31 6.77 12.71 -17.17
N GLN A 32 7.02 13.91 -16.65
CA GLN A 32 8.23 14.18 -15.92
C GLN A 32 8.09 13.32 -14.67
N GLU A 33 8.79 12.20 -14.67
CA GLU A 33 8.96 11.31 -13.54
C GLU A 33 9.77 12.11 -12.51
N GLU A 34 9.09 13.05 -11.84
CA GLU A 34 9.62 13.64 -10.62
C GLU A 34 9.69 12.51 -9.61
N ASP A 35 10.91 12.18 -9.17
CA ASP A 35 11.11 11.26 -8.07
C ASP A 35 10.24 11.74 -6.90
N PRO A 36 9.31 10.91 -6.41
CA PRO A 36 8.40 11.33 -5.37
C PRO A 36 9.22 11.71 -4.14
N ALA A 37 8.89 12.85 -3.53
CA ALA A 37 9.47 13.24 -2.26
C ALA A 37 9.34 12.06 -1.28
N MET A 38 10.41 11.71 -0.58
CA MET A 38 10.42 10.58 0.35
C MET A 38 10.19 11.08 1.79
N GLY A 39 9.42 10.34 2.57
CA GLY A 39 9.20 10.56 3.99
C GLY A 39 9.70 9.41 4.85
N GLU A 40 10.00 9.71 6.12
CA GLU A 40 10.40 8.71 7.12
C GLU A 40 9.23 8.34 8.03
N LEU A 41 9.01 7.02 8.21
CA LEU A 41 8.15 6.50 9.27
C LEU A 41 8.99 5.76 10.31
N LYS A 42 8.92 6.22 11.56
CA LYS A 42 9.51 5.55 12.71
C LYS A 42 8.57 4.45 13.19
N LEU A 43 9.12 3.27 13.40
CA LEU A 43 8.39 2.10 13.87
C LEU A 43 8.55 2.00 15.39
N GLU A 44 7.44 2.16 16.10
CA GLU A 44 7.38 1.88 17.53
C GLU A 44 6.83 0.47 17.75
N GLY A 45 7.71 -0.43 18.17
CA GLY A 45 7.44 -1.84 18.39
C GLY A 45 8.57 -2.70 17.88
N LYS A 46 8.55 -3.99 18.18
CA LYS A 46 9.69 -4.89 17.96
C LYS A 46 9.28 -6.21 17.29
N HIS A 47 10.31 -6.97 16.90
CA HIS A 47 10.19 -8.33 16.37
C HIS A 47 9.39 -8.41 15.06
N ILE A 48 9.42 -7.36 14.24
CA ILE A 48 8.72 -7.33 12.96
C ILE A 48 9.55 -8.10 11.93
N GLN A 49 8.99 -9.20 11.42
CA GLN A 49 9.58 -9.97 10.34
C GLN A 49 9.15 -9.44 8.97
N GLN A 50 7.93 -8.91 8.87
CA GLN A 50 7.37 -8.37 7.63
C GLN A 50 6.33 -7.31 7.97
N LEU A 51 6.37 -6.18 7.27
CA LEU A 51 5.39 -5.11 7.35
C LEU A 51 4.83 -4.82 5.96
N VAL A 52 3.51 -4.71 5.85
CA VAL A 52 2.82 -4.32 4.61
C VAL A 52 1.95 -3.12 4.88
N LEU A 53 2.30 -2.01 4.21
CA LEU A 53 1.53 -0.78 4.21
C LEU A 53 0.77 -0.64 2.90
N GLN A 54 -0.34 0.10 2.93
CA GLN A 54 -1.08 0.46 1.73
C GLN A 54 -1.29 1.97 1.70
N SER A 55 -0.97 2.60 0.58
CA SER A 55 -1.24 4.01 0.31
C SER A 55 -2.70 4.28 -0.07
N ARG A 56 -3.10 5.55 -0.07
CA ARG A 56 -4.44 6.00 -0.49
C ARG A 56 -4.84 5.54 -1.90
N ASP A 57 -3.89 5.47 -2.82
CA ASP A 57 -4.08 4.96 -4.19
C ASP A 57 -4.25 3.44 -4.27
N GLY A 58 -4.12 2.73 -3.13
CA GLY A 58 -4.27 1.30 -3.03
C GLY A 58 -3.00 0.49 -3.25
N LYS A 59 -1.87 1.11 -3.64
CA LYS A 59 -0.57 0.45 -3.81
C LYS A 59 -0.10 -0.14 -2.47
N ARG A 60 0.54 -1.31 -2.51
CA ARG A 60 1.07 -1.97 -1.32
C ARG A 60 2.59 -1.91 -1.32
N GLU A 61 3.15 -1.48 -0.20
CA GLU A 61 4.58 -1.45 0.06
C GLU A 61 4.92 -2.51 1.11
N ARG A 62 5.87 -3.38 0.79
CA ARG A 62 6.29 -4.49 1.65
C ARG A 62 7.73 -4.24 2.13
N PHE A 63 7.92 -4.38 3.43
CA PHE A 63 9.23 -4.29 4.08
C PHE A 63 9.52 -5.61 4.80
N ASP A 64 10.61 -6.27 4.43
CA ASP A 64 11.09 -7.49 5.07
C ASP A 64 12.13 -7.15 6.13
N LYS A 65 11.90 -7.59 7.37
CA LYS A 65 12.70 -7.27 8.56
C LYS A 65 13.05 -5.76 8.64
N PRO A 66 12.05 -4.86 8.70
CA PRO A 66 12.31 -3.43 8.80
C PRO A 66 13.09 -3.12 10.10
N GLY A 67 13.94 -2.11 10.03
CA GLY A 67 14.64 -1.56 11.20
C GLY A 67 13.71 -0.71 12.08
N GLU A 68 14.28 0.25 12.79
CA GLU A 68 13.53 1.20 13.62
C GLU A 68 12.80 2.27 12.80
N SER A 69 13.16 2.45 11.53
CA SER A 69 12.45 3.30 10.60
C SER A 69 12.45 2.71 9.19
N ILE A 70 11.51 3.20 8.39
CA ILE A 70 11.37 2.89 6.96
C ILE A 70 11.22 4.19 6.19
N THR A 71 11.70 4.19 4.95
CA THR A 71 11.57 5.30 4.02
C THR A 71 10.66 4.87 2.87
N LEU A 72 9.71 5.73 2.52
CA LEU A 72 8.70 5.50 1.50
C LEU A 72 8.26 6.84 0.89
N PRO A 73 7.61 6.86 -0.29
CA PRO A 73 7.08 8.09 -0.85
C PRO A 73 6.23 8.86 0.17
N ALA A 74 6.30 10.17 0.13
CA ALA A 74 5.50 11.03 0.98
C ALA A 74 4.02 10.80 0.65
N GLY A 75 3.19 10.67 1.68
CA GLY A 75 1.78 10.34 1.50
C GLY A 75 1.16 9.68 2.73
N GLU A 76 -0.11 9.32 2.60
CA GLU A 76 -0.86 8.64 3.65
C GLU A 76 -0.86 7.13 3.44
N TYR A 77 -0.54 6.40 4.52
CA TYR A 77 -0.45 4.96 4.54
C TYR A 77 -1.29 4.38 5.66
N ARG A 78 -1.70 3.13 5.48
CA ARG A 78 -2.35 2.35 6.53
C ARG A 78 -1.74 0.97 6.62
N LEU A 79 -1.75 0.42 7.83
CA LEU A 79 -1.30 -0.95 8.08
C LEU A 79 -2.26 -1.95 7.41
N ARG A 80 -1.72 -2.94 6.70
CA ARG A 80 -2.51 -4.04 6.12
C ARG A 80 -2.19 -5.39 6.73
N GLU A 81 -0.90 -5.65 6.87
CA GLU A 81 -0.43 -6.92 7.37
C GLU A 81 0.90 -6.70 8.09
N VAL A 82 1.07 -7.39 9.21
CA VAL A 82 2.34 -7.44 9.95
C VAL A 82 2.56 -8.85 10.45
N HIS A 83 3.75 -9.37 10.17
CA HIS A 83 4.21 -10.66 10.68
C HIS A 83 5.30 -10.39 11.70
N LEU A 84 5.19 -11.07 12.83
CA LEU A 84 6.21 -11.04 13.86
C LEU A 84 7.03 -12.32 13.84
N GLU A 85 8.24 -12.20 14.38
CA GLU A 85 9.01 -13.36 14.81
C GLU A 85 8.16 -14.24 15.75
N GLY A 86 8.39 -15.55 15.71
CA GLY A 86 7.57 -16.51 16.45
C GLY A 86 6.21 -16.83 15.80
N GLY A 87 5.97 -16.39 14.55
CA GLY A 87 4.85 -16.89 13.74
C GLY A 87 3.50 -16.20 13.98
N TYR A 88 3.50 -15.06 14.67
CA TYR A 88 2.29 -14.27 14.88
C TYR A 88 2.02 -13.36 13.69
N VAL A 89 0.75 -13.24 13.32
CA VAL A 89 0.31 -12.42 12.19
C VAL A 89 -0.93 -11.60 12.58
N SER A 90 -0.91 -10.33 12.19
CA SER A 90 -2.09 -9.47 12.16
C SER A 90 -2.42 -9.17 10.71
N ARG A 91 -3.68 -9.41 10.32
CA ARG A 91 -4.24 -9.09 9.01
C ARG A 91 -5.44 -8.19 9.20
N ILE A 92 -5.28 -6.92 8.87
CA ILE A 92 -6.32 -5.91 9.05
C ILE A 92 -7.32 -6.04 7.89
N ARG A 93 -8.44 -6.73 8.17
CA ARG A 93 -9.53 -6.96 7.21
C ARG A 93 -10.54 -5.82 7.21
N ILE A 94 -10.96 -5.42 8.41
CA ILE A 94 -11.76 -4.21 8.62
C ILE A 94 -10.75 -3.11 8.86
N VAL A 95 -10.79 -2.08 8.02
CA VAL A 95 -9.82 -1.00 8.09
C VAL A 95 -10.35 0.04 9.06
N PRO A 96 -9.72 0.24 10.23
CA PRO A 96 -9.93 1.46 10.98
C PRO A 96 -9.50 2.64 10.09
N ASP A 97 -10.06 3.83 10.30
CA ASP A 97 -9.62 5.05 9.62
C ASP A 97 -8.29 5.58 10.22
N ASP A 98 -7.34 4.67 10.44
CA ASP A 98 -6.05 4.93 11.08
C ASP A 98 -4.99 5.07 9.98
N TRP A 99 -4.92 6.28 9.41
CA TRP A 99 -3.89 6.66 8.45
C TRP A 99 -2.68 7.28 9.16
N VAL A 100 -1.49 6.96 8.68
CA VAL A 100 -0.23 7.59 9.08
C VAL A 100 0.36 8.33 7.89
N THR A 101 0.76 9.58 8.09
CA THR A 101 1.36 10.42 7.05
C THR A 101 2.87 10.29 7.08
N ALA A 102 3.47 9.76 6.01
CA ALA A 102 4.89 9.89 5.75
C ALA A 102 5.14 11.27 5.16
N ASP A 103 5.74 12.17 5.92
CA ASP A 103 6.08 13.52 5.50
C ASP A 103 7.60 13.66 5.34
N LYS A 104 8.05 14.54 4.43
CA LYS A 104 9.47 14.78 4.16
C LYS A 104 10.17 15.50 5.31
N ASP A 105 9.45 16.41 5.97
CA ASP A 105 10.01 17.34 6.96
C ASP A 105 9.71 16.87 8.39
N LYS A 106 8.68 16.04 8.57
CA LYS A 106 8.23 15.57 9.88
C LYS A 106 8.12 14.03 9.93
N PRO A 107 9.06 13.34 10.59
CA PRO A 107 8.93 11.91 10.83
C PRO A 107 7.64 11.61 11.61
N ALA A 108 6.82 10.71 11.07
CA ALA A 108 5.65 10.20 11.79
C ALA A 108 5.95 8.86 12.45
N VAL A 109 5.15 8.52 13.45
CA VAL A 109 5.32 7.30 14.25
C VAL A 109 4.21 6.33 13.91
N LEU A 110 4.59 5.11 13.52
CA LEU A 110 3.70 3.97 13.38
C LEU A 110 3.94 3.01 14.54
N LYS A 111 2.98 2.92 15.45
CA LYS A 111 2.96 1.92 16.52
C LYS A 111 2.52 0.59 15.93
N VAL A 112 3.39 -0.41 15.92
CA VAL A 112 3.10 -1.74 15.39
C VAL A 112 4.11 -2.76 15.89
N GLY A 113 3.62 -3.94 16.24
CA GLY A 113 4.44 -5.07 16.66
C GLY A 113 4.45 -5.32 18.17
N ALA A 114 5.47 -6.07 18.59
CA ALA A 114 5.64 -6.48 19.97
C ALA A 114 6.12 -5.31 20.87
N PRO A 115 5.97 -5.38 22.21
CA PRO A 115 5.45 -6.50 23.00
C PRO A 115 3.95 -6.77 22.79
N LEU A 116 3.57 -8.05 22.88
CA LEU A 116 2.17 -8.46 22.80
C LEU A 116 1.54 -8.51 24.18
N LYS A 117 0.42 -7.80 24.35
CA LYS A 117 -0.42 -7.85 25.54
C LYS A 117 -1.44 -8.98 25.41
N GLN A 118 -1.38 -9.94 26.33
CA GLN A 118 -2.38 -11.00 26.45
C GLN A 118 -3.64 -10.44 27.12
N THR A 119 -4.80 -10.67 26.51
CA THR A 119 -6.10 -10.24 27.04
C THR A 119 -7.12 -11.35 26.91
N VAL A 120 -8.00 -11.50 27.90
CA VAL A 120 -9.17 -12.38 27.83
C VAL A 120 -10.42 -11.54 27.96
N LYS A 121 -11.28 -11.56 26.95
CA LYS A 121 -12.62 -10.99 27.02
C LYS A 121 -13.60 -12.07 27.45
N ALA A 122 -14.13 -11.94 28.65
CA ALA A 122 -15.16 -12.82 29.18
C ALA A 122 -16.55 -12.19 28.97
N GLN A 123 -17.48 -12.95 28.40
CA GLN A 123 -18.84 -12.48 28.15
C GLN A 123 -19.84 -13.57 28.51
N ARG A 124 -20.90 -13.20 29.24
CA ARG A 124 -22.01 -14.11 29.50
C ARG A 124 -22.99 -14.06 28.33
N GLN A 125 -23.21 -15.21 27.69
CA GLN A 125 -24.24 -15.40 26.67
C GLN A 125 -25.26 -16.42 27.17
N ARG A 126 -26.37 -15.92 27.72
CA ARG A 126 -27.39 -16.76 28.39
C ARG A 126 -26.76 -17.62 29.50
N ASN A 127 -26.75 -18.94 29.33
CA ASN A 127 -26.15 -19.92 30.24
C ASN A 127 -24.72 -20.31 29.85
N LEU A 128 -24.12 -19.67 28.85
CA LEU A 128 -22.74 -19.87 28.41
C LEU A 128 -21.84 -18.74 28.89
N LEU A 129 -20.62 -19.08 29.29
CA LEU A 129 -19.52 -18.13 29.45
C LEU A 129 -18.62 -18.25 28.22
N VAL A 130 -18.51 -17.19 27.44
CA VAL A 130 -17.64 -17.11 26.27
C VAL A 130 -16.34 -16.41 26.68
N LEU A 131 -15.22 -17.09 26.46
CA LEU A 131 -13.88 -16.55 26.71
C LEU A 131 -13.16 -16.39 25.37
N ASN A 132 -12.85 -15.16 25.01
CA ASN A 132 -12.09 -14.84 23.80
C ASN A 132 -10.68 -14.40 24.20
N TYR A 133 -9.67 -15.14 23.74
CA TYR A 133 -8.27 -14.77 23.92
C TYR A 133 -7.81 -13.85 22.79
N GLU A 134 -7.14 -12.77 23.15
CA GLU A 134 -6.60 -11.78 22.22
C GLU A 134 -5.13 -11.47 22.55
N LEU A 135 -4.34 -11.31 21.50
CA LEU A 135 -2.97 -10.81 21.57
C LEU A 135 -2.95 -9.44 20.90
N LEU A 136 -2.72 -8.38 21.66
CA LEU A 136 -2.71 -7.02 21.13
C LEU A 136 -1.27 -6.51 21.05
N GLY A 137 -0.87 -5.98 19.89
CA GLY A 137 0.39 -5.27 19.77
C GLY A 137 0.33 -3.85 20.31
N VAL A 138 1.44 -3.14 20.18
CA VAL A 138 1.60 -1.77 20.69
C VAL A 138 0.73 -0.73 19.98
N GLY A 139 0.32 -1.01 18.74
CA GLY A 139 -0.65 -0.20 17.97
C GLY A 139 -2.10 -0.63 18.18
N GLY A 140 -2.36 -1.62 19.04
CA GLY A 140 -3.71 -2.18 19.27
C GLY A 140 -4.15 -3.21 18.23
N GLU A 141 -3.29 -3.55 17.27
CA GLU A 141 -3.54 -4.57 16.28
C GLU A 141 -3.63 -5.97 16.92
N SER A 142 -4.60 -6.77 16.50
CA SER A 142 -4.80 -8.14 17.02
C SER A 142 -3.97 -9.15 16.24
N TYR A 143 -3.17 -9.92 16.97
CA TYR A 143 -2.36 -11.00 16.46
C TYR A 143 -3.01 -12.36 16.68
N THR A 144 -2.72 -13.25 15.74
CA THR A 144 -3.00 -14.68 15.87
C THR A 144 -1.79 -15.48 15.43
N HIS A 145 -1.57 -16.64 16.05
CA HIS A 145 -0.52 -17.53 15.60
C HIS A 145 -0.90 -18.15 14.24
N ARG A 146 0.07 -18.27 13.31
CA ARG A 146 -0.17 -18.82 11.97
C ARG A 146 -0.55 -20.30 12.03
N ASP A 147 0.11 -21.06 12.91
CA ASP A 147 -0.27 -22.44 13.18
C ASP A 147 -1.49 -22.46 14.11
N ARG A 148 -2.61 -22.96 13.58
CA ARG A 148 -3.90 -23.07 14.27
C ARG A 148 -4.09 -24.42 14.98
N SER A 149 -3.15 -25.35 14.85
CA SER A 149 -3.21 -26.66 15.51
C SER A 149 -3.03 -26.58 17.03
N LYS A 150 -2.53 -25.44 17.53
CA LYS A 150 -2.29 -25.17 18.94
C LYS A 150 -3.19 -24.02 19.42
N PRO A 151 -4.47 -24.29 19.72
CA PRO A 151 -5.39 -23.26 20.18
C PRO A 151 -4.99 -22.75 21.57
N SER A 152 -5.43 -21.53 21.93
CA SER A 152 -5.28 -21.00 23.27
C SER A 152 -6.05 -21.86 24.28
N GLN A 153 -5.45 -22.08 25.46
CA GLN A 153 -6.03 -22.87 26.55
C GLN A 153 -6.38 -21.95 27.70
N PHE A 154 -7.45 -22.30 28.42
CA PHE A 154 -7.91 -21.59 29.61
C PHE A 154 -8.05 -22.59 30.76
N THR A 155 -7.68 -22.17 31.97
CA THR A 155 -8.00 -22.89 33.20
C THR A 155 -9.01 -22.06 33.98
N VAL A 156 -10.15 -22.66 34.30
CA VAL A 156 -11.23 -22.01 35.05
C VAL A 156 -11.29 -22.60 36.45
N TYR A 157 -11.21 -21.72 37.45
CA TYR A 157 -11.32 -22.11 38.86
C TYR A 157 -12.71 -21.73 39.39
N LYS A 158 -13.25 -22.57 40.27
CA LYS A 158 -14.48 -22.25 41.00
C LYS A 158 -14.12 -21.30 42.14
N GLY A 159 -14.72 -20.11 42.14
CA GLY A 159 -14.70 -19.18 43.26
C GLY A 159 -15.64 -19.57 44.38
#